data_AF-A0A0S3R236-F1
#
_entry.id   AF-A0A0S3R236-F1
#
_cell.length_a   1.000
_cell.length_b   1.000
_cell.length_c   1.000
_cell.angle_alpha   90.00
_cell.angle_beta   90.00
_cell.angle_gamma   90.00
#
_symmetry.space_group_name_H-M   'P 1'
#
loop_
_entity.id
_entity.type
_entity.pdbx_description
1 polymer ?
#
loop_
_entity_poly.entity_id
_entity_poly.type
_entity_poly.pdbx_seq_one_letter_code
_entity_poly.pdbx_strand_id
1 'polypeptide(L)' 'VNPKDFRCPISLELMTDPVTVSTGQTYDRTSIQKWLKARNTTCPKTGEKLTNPELVPNRAILGVVPDAEVGVRNA' A
#
# COMPACT_ATOMS: atom_id res chain seq x y z
N VAL A 1 -9.35 12.14 4.62
CA VAL A 1 -8.57 11.05 3.99
C VAL A 1 -9.37 9.75 4.14
N ASN A 2 -9.54 8.94 3.09
CA ASN A 2 -10.42 7.76 3.20
C ASN A 2 -9.59 6.54 3.66
N PRO A 3 -10.04 5.77 4.66
CA PRO A 3 -9.28 4.64 5.21
C PRO A 3 -8.97 3.52 4.19
N LYS A 4 -9.64 3.54 3.03
CA LYS A 4 -9.41 2.61 1.91
C LYS A 4 -8.12 2.88 1.14
N ASP A 5 -7.64 4.13 1.15
CA ASP A 5 -6.40 4.51 0.46
C ASP A 5 -5.15 3.99 1.17
N PHE A 6 -5.29 3.58 2.43
CA PHE A 6 -4.23 2.97 3.26
C PHE A 6 -4.26 1.44 3.24
N ARG A 7 -5.23 0.83 2.53
CA ARG A 7 -5.34 -0.62 2.43
C ARG A 7 -4.62 -1.13 1.19
N CYS A 8 -3.95 -2.25 1.34
CA CYS A 8 -3.31 -2.92 0.21
C CYS A 8 -4.39 -3.45 -0.74
N PRO A 9 -4.31 -3.19 -2.06
CA PRO A 9 -5.28 -3.74 -3.00
C PRO A 9 -5.22 -5.28 -3.13
N ILE A 10 -4.13 -5.91 -2.65
CA ILE A 10 -3.93 -7.37 -2.72
C ILE A 10 -4.50 -8.04 -1.49
N SER A 11 -4.08 -7.64 -0.28
CA SER A 11 -4.55 -8.25 0.96
C SER A 11 -5.85 -7.63 1.50
N LEU A 12 -6.22 -6.43 1.03
CA LEU A 12 -7.30 -5.59 1.57
C LEU A 12 -7.08 -5.17 3.04
N GLU A 13 -5.89 -5.42 3.57
CA GLU A 13 -5.47 -5.07 4.93
C GLU A 13 -4.70 -3.76 4.95
N LEU A 14 -4.56 -3.17 6.13
CA LEU A 14 -3.82 -1.94 6.33
C LEU A 14 -2.33 -2.16 5.96
N MET A 15 -1.77 -1.27 5.15
CA MET A 15 -0.37 -1.38 4.71
C MET A 15 0.57 -1.05 5.87
N THR A 16 1.40 -2.03 6.25
CA THR A 16 2.44 -1.84 7.27
C THR A 16 3.74 -1.33 6.68
N ASP A 17 4.05 -1.73 5.45
CA ASP A 17 5.20 -1.25 4.70
C ASP A 17 4.73 -0.88 3.28
N PRO A 18 4.12 0.30 3.11
CA PRO A 18 3.65 0.79 1.82
C PRO A 18 4.84 0.98 0.87
N VAL A 19 4.82 0.27 -0.25
CA VAL A 19 5.76 0.38 -1.36
C VAL A 19 5.00 0.69 -2.63
N THR A 20 5.48 1.69 -3.36
CA THR A 20 4.98 2.08 -4.67
C THR A 20 5.74 1.32 -5.74
N VAL A 21 5.01 0.70 -6.67
CA VAL A 21 5.58 0.03 -7.85
C VAL A 21 5.70 1.01 -9.01
N SER A 22 6.40 0.63 -10.09
CA SER A 22 6.58 1.46 -11.29
C SER A 22 5.28 1.95 -11.94
N THR A 23 4.14 1.29 -11.69
CA THR A 23 2.82 1.73 -12.17
C THR A 23 2.21 2.87 -11.33
N GLY A 24 2.90 3.33 -10.29
CA GLY A 24 2.42 4.39 -9.38
C GLY A 24 1.43 3.89 -8.32
N GLN A 25 1.07 2.61 -8.31
CA GLN A 25 0.20 2.04 -7.30
C GLN A 25 0.99 1.63 -6.05
N THR A 26 0.40 1.85 -4.87
CA THR A 26 1.01 1.49 -3.59
C THR A 26 0.40 0.19 -3.04
N TYR A 27 1.27 -0.67 -2.52
CA TYR A 27 0.97 -1.99 -1.98
C TYR A 27 1.74 -2.21 -0.69
N ASP A 28 1.35 -3.18 0.13
CA ASP A 28 2.20 -3.65 1.21
C ASP A 28 3.37 -4.47 0.64
N ARG A 29 4.60 -4.23 1.11
CA ARG A 29 5.81 -4.92 0.67
C ARG A 29 5.65 -6.43 0.68
N THR A 30 5.09 -6.99 1.76
CA THR A 30 4.90 -8.43 1.89
C THR A 30 3.93 -8.96 0.85
N SER A 31 2.86 -8.20 0.57
CA SER A 31 1.82 -8.58 -0.38
C SER A 31 2.34 -8.57 -1.83
N ILE A 32 2.98 -7.48 -2.26
CA ILE A 32 3.54 -7.40 -3.62
C ILE A 32 4.71 -8.36 -3.82
N GLN A 33 5.53 -8.61 -2.77
CA GLN A 33 6.57 -9.64 -2.85
C GLN A 33 5.99 -11.05 -3.01
N LYS A 34 4.93 -11.40 -2.27
CA LYS A 34 4.23 -12.69 -2.44
C LYS A 34 3.66 -12.83 -3.85
N TRP A 35 3.08 -11.75 -4.38
CA TRP A 35 2.56 -11.70 -5.75
C TRP A 35 3.65 -11.96 -6.80
N LEU A 36 4.78 -11.25 -6.72
CA LEU A 36 5.93 -11.45 -7.61
C LEU A 36 6.53 -12.86 -7.46
N LYS A 37 6.60 -13.39 -6.23
CA LYS A 37 7.05 -14.77 -5.96
C LYS A 37 6.14 -15.83 -6.58
N ALA A 38 4.85 -15.55 -6.71
CA ALA A 38 3.87 -16.42 -7.36
C ALA A 38 3.96 -16.40 -8.90
N ARG A 39 5.04 -15.87 -9.49
CA ARG A 39 5.24 -15.66 -10.95
C ARG A 39 4.29 -14.62 -11.56
N ASN A 40 3.56 -13.85 -10.76
CA ASN A 40 2.72 -12.77 -11.26
C ASN A 40 3.56 -11.49 -11.41
N THR A 41 3.89 -11.14 -12.65
CA THR A 41 4.65 -9.92 -13.00
C THR A 41 3.76 -8.81 -13.52
N THR A 42 2.51 -8.75 -13.06
CA THR A 42 1.54 -7.74 -13.46
C THR A 42 0.98 -7.01 -12.25
N CYS A 43 0.59 -5.76 -12.42
CA CYS A 43 -0.04 -4.94 -11.41
C CYS A 43 -1.47 -5.47 -11.21
N PRO A 44 -1.84 -5.93 -10.01
CA PRO A 44 -3.17 -6.51 -9.78
C PRO A 44 -4.31 -5.48 -9.90
N LYS A 45 -3.99 -4.18 -9.89
CA LYS A 45 -4.99 -3.11 -9.99
C LYS A 45 -5.12 -2.53 -11.40
N THR A 46 -4.01 -2.33 -12.10
CA THR A 46 -4.02 -1.76 -13.46
C THR A 46 -3.89 -2.83 -14.56
N GLY A 47 -3.48 -4.05 -14.21
CA GLY A 47 -3.19 -5.12 -15.18
C GLY A 47 -1.86 -4.93 -15.92
N GLU A 48 -1.14 -3.85 -15.69
CA GLU A 48 0.10 -3.52 -16.40
C GLU A 48 1.27 -4.40 -15.97
N LYS A 49 2.21 -4.67 -16.88
CA LYS A 49 3.36 -5.51 -16.58
C LYS A 49 4.35 -4.77 -15.66
N LEU A 50 4.65 -5.35 -14.51
CA LEU A 50 5.71 -4.92 -13.60
C LEU A 50 7.05 -5.36 -14.20
N THR A 51 7.60 -4.51 -15.07
CA THR A 51 8.88 -4.77 -15.74
C THR A 51 10.05 -4.70 -14.76
N ASN A 52 9.94 -3.88 -13.71
CA ASN A 52 10.95 -3.76 -12.66
C ASN A 52 10.39 -4.17 -11.29
N PRO A 53 11.15 -4.94 -10.50
CA PRO A 53 10.87 -5.19 -9.08
C PRO A 53 11.27 -3.99 -8.20
N GLU A 54 11.35 -2.79 -8.76
CA GLU A 54 11.67 -1.58 -8.00
C GLU A 54 10.48 -1.19 -7.15
N LEU A 55 10.56 -1.61 -5.89
CA LEU A 55 9.62 -1.26 -4.84
C LEU A 55 10.14 0.00 -4.14
N VAL A 56 9.57 1.14 -4.49
CA VAL A 56 9.93 2.42 -3.88
C VAL A 56 9.19 2.55 -2.54
N PRO A 57 9.88 2.59 -1.38
CA PRO A 57 9.21 2.70 -0.09
C PRO A 57 8.49 4.06 0.02
N ASN A 58 7.19 4.04 0.29
CA ASN A 58 6.35 5.23 0.41
C ASN A 58 5.91 5.45 1.87
N ARG A 59 6.85 5.93 2.68
CA ARG A 59 6.63 6.19 4.12
C ARG A 59 5.63 7.32 4.39
N ALA A 60 5.27 8.13 3.40
CA ALA A 60 4.29 9.19 3.56
C ALA A 60 2.92 8.64 3.96
N ILE A 61 2.58 7.41 3.58
CA ILE A 61 1.32 6.73 3.94
C ILE A 61 1.30 6.31 5.42
N LEU A 62 2.44 5.92 5.99
CA LEU A 62 2.54 5.54 7.42
C LEU A 62 2.49 6.77 8.34
N GLY A 63 2.98 7.91 7.87
CA GLY A 63 3.03 9.15 8.64
C GLY A 63 1.70 9.90 8.77
N VAL A 64 0.61 9.43 8.13
CA VAL A 64 -0.70 10.13 8.19
C VAL A 64 -1.57 9.67 9.37
N VAL A 65 -1.09 8.74 10.20
CA VAL A 65 -1.76 8.36 11.45
C VAL A 65 -0.67 8.28 12.52
N PRO A 66 -0.49 9.31 13.38
CA PRO A 66 -1.49 9.63 14.42
C PRO A 66 -1.55 11.12 14.85
N ASP A 67 -2.73 11.76 14.72
CA ASP A 67 -3.41 12.51 15.81
C ASP A 67 -4.83 12.91 15.36
N ALA A 68 -5.79 11.99 15.44
CA ALA A 68 -7.21 12.33 15.31
C ALA A 68 -8.12 11.38 16.12
N GLU A 69 -7.56 10.72 17.14
CA GLU A 69 -8.34 10.05 18.18
C GLU A 69 -7.93 10.53 19.60
N VAL A 70 -7.45 11.77 19.75
CA VAL A 70 -7.59 12.46 21.05
C VAL A 70 -9.06 12.87 21.15
N GLY A 71 -9.78 12.14 21.99
CA GLY A 71 -11.19 12.38 22.25
C GLY A 71 -11.49 13.85 22.56
N VAL A 72 -12.32 14.46 21.74
CA VAL A 72 -13.24 15.51 22.20
C VAL A 72 -14.59 14.82 22.46
N ARG A 73 -14.62 14.04 23.54
CA ARG A 73 -15.82 13.99 24.38
C ARG A 73 -15.51 14.99 25.48
N ASN A 74 -16.02 16.22 25.38
CA ASN A 74 -16.31 17.15 26.48
C ASN A 74 -16.59 18.55 25.91
N ALA A 75 -17.88 18.85 25.70
CA ALA A 75 -18.55 20.07 26.12
C ALA A 75 -20.05 19.88 25.90
#